data_AF-X0YXC3-F1
#
_entry.id   AF-X0YXC3-F1
#
_cell.length_a   1.000
_cell.length_b   1.000
_cell.length_c   1.000
_cell.angle_alpha   90.00
_cell.angle_beta   90.00
_cell.angle_gamma   90.00
#
_symmetry.space_group_name_H-M   'P 1'
#
loop_
_entity.id
_entity.type
_entity.pdbx_description
1 polymer ?
#
loop_
_entity_poly.entity_id
_entity_poly.type
_entity_poly.pdbx_seq_one_letter_code
_entity_poly.pdbx_strand_id
1 'polypeptide(L)'
;MKKFIILTLALLLFASTVFAADFAPTRMVISAPDQIRYDFDGSDITIPVKIIGKPANAIFLVYTRDQASSISKIQNGYLGWHYVNKIDTCVYAGSPIQYDVGSNDIVWNGNNSDGNI
;
A
#
# COMPACT_ATOMS: atom_id res chain seq x y z
N MET A 1 -32.87 51.04 0.87
CA MET A 1 -31.42 50.85 1.16
C MET A 1 -31.15 50.36 2.58
N LYS A 2 -31.65 51.01 3.64
CA LYS A 2 -31.41 50.58 5.05
C LYS A 2 -31.79 49.12 5.36
N LYS A 3 -32.94 48.64 4.85
CA LYS A 3 -33.39 47.24 5.04
C LYS A 3 -32.45 46.22 4.40
N PHE A 4 -31.90 46.55 3.23
CA PHE A 4 -30.92 45.70 2.55
C PHE A 4 -29.62 45.63 3.35
N ILE A 5 -29.14 46.76 3.86
CA ILE A 5 -27.92 46.80 4.68
C ILE A 5 -28.06 45.93 5.94
N ILE A 6 -29.21 46.03 6.63
CA ILE A 6 -29.48 45.22 7.84
C ILE A 6 -29.51 43.72 7.50
N LEU A 7 -30.15 43.35 6.38
CA LEU A 7 -30.21 41.96 5.93
C LEU A 7 -28.82 41.41 5.59
N THR A 8 -28.00 42.18 4.87
CA THR A 8 -26.62 41.77 4.54
C THR A 8 -25.77 41.63 5.81
N LEU A 9 -25.91 42.53 6.78
CA LEU A 9 -25.19 42.45 8.05
C LEU A 9 -25.58 41.19 8.85
N ALA A 10 -26.88 40.86 8.88
CA ALA A 10 -27.36 39.65 9.52
C ALA A 10 -26.78 38.39 8.87
N LEU A 11 -26.76 38.32 7.54
CA LEU A 11 -26.19 37.18 6.80
C LEU A 11 -24.68 37.02 7.05
N LEU A 12 -23.92 38.11 7.16
CA LEU A 12 -22.49 38.07 7.49
C LEU A 12 -22.23 37.58 8.92
N LEU A 13 -23.08 37.94 9.88
CA LEU A 13 -23.01 37.42 11.24
C LEU A 13 -23.24 35.90 11.28
N PHE A 14 -24.23 35.38 10.53
CA PHE A 14 -24.43 33.94 10.42
C PHE A 14 -23.29 33.20 9.70
N ALA A 15 -22.62 33.83 8.74
CA ALA A 15 -21.46 33.24 8.09
C ALA A 15 -20.26 33.11 9.05
N SER A 16 -20.12 34.00 10.04
CA SER A 16 -19.02 33.97 11.02
C SER A 16 -19.06 32.80 12.00
N THR A 17 -20.19 32.08 12.11
CA THR A 17 -20.31 30.90 12.97
C THR A 17 -19.92 29.60 12.28
N VAL A 18 -19.53 29.64 11.00
CA VAL A 18 -19.04 28.46 10.27
C VAL A 18 -17.61 28.18 10.69
N PHE A 19 -17.41 27.12 11.47
CA PHE A 19 -16.11 26.51 11.68
C PHE A 19 -15.94 25.33 10.71
N ALA A 20 -14.76 25.20 10.12
CA ALA A 20 -14.38 23.96 9.45
C ALA A 20 -14.27 22.86 10.52
N ALA A 21 -14.72 21.65 10.20
CA ALA A 21 -14.49 20.51 11.08
C ALA A 21 -12.98 20.33 11.33
N ASP A 22 -12.61 19.94 12.54
CA ASP A 22 -11.22 19.68 12.88
C ASP A 22 -10.64 18.62 11.91
N PHE A 23 -9.53 18.97 11.26
CA PHE A 23 -8.83 18.04 10.38
C PHE A 23 -8.08 17.01 11.21
N ALA A 24 -8.77 15.90 11.54
CA ALA A 24 -8.23 14.80 12.33
C ALA A 24 -8.31 13.46 11.56
N PRO A 25 -7.49 13.25 10.51
CA PRO A 25 -7.50 12.00 9.76
C PRO A 25 -7.03 10.82 10.63
N THR A 26 -7.74 9.70 10.55
CA THR A 26 -7.31 8.47 11.21
C THR A 26 -6.10 7.88 10.49
N ARG A 27 -4.97 7.78 11.20
CA ARG A 27 -3.75 7.15 10.66
C ARG A 27 -3.98 5.66 10.38
N MET A 28 -3.77 5.24 9.14
CA MET A 28 -3.72 3.83 8.77
C MET A 28 -2.33 3.26 9.07
N VAL A 29 -2.27 2.09 9.70
CA VAL A 29 -1.02 1.37 9.99
C VAL A 29 -1.16 -0.09 9.57
N ILE A 30 -0.17 -0.58 8.85
CA ILE A 30 -0.02 -1.99 8.46
C ILE A 30 1.24 -2.51 9.18
N SER A 31 1.15 -3.69 9.78
CA SER A 31 2.29 -4.34 10.44
C SER A 31 2.27 -5.85 10.16
N ALA A 32 3.46 -6.44 10.10
CA ALA A 32 3.71 -7.86 9.88
C ALA A 32 4.97 -8.25 10.67
N PRO A 33 5.24 -9.55 10.90
CA PRO A 33 6.53 -9.99 11.45
C PRO A 33 7.70 -9.53 10.58
N ASP A 34 8.78 -9.06 11.21
CA ASP A 34 10.00 -8.57 10.52
C ASP A 34 10.72 -9.69 9.74
N GLN A 35 10.60 -10.93 10.22
CA GLN A 35 11.18 -12.10 9.58
C GLN A 35 10.23 -13.28 9.70
N ILE A 36 10.06 -13.99 8.60
CA ILE A 36 9.36 -15.26 8.54
C ILE A 36 10.26 -16.23 7.78
N ARG A 37 10.35 -17.47 8.28
CA ARG A 37 11.07 -18.53 7.60
C ARG A 37 10.10 -19.26 6.66
N TYR A 38 10.53 -19.40 5.41
CA TYR A 38 9.89 -20.26 4.43
C TYR A 38 10.93 -21.23 3.88
N ASP A 39 10.64 -22.53 3.92
CA ASP A 39 11.58 -23.56 3.50
C ASP A 39 11.48 -23.89 1.99
N PHE A 40 10.61 -23.20 1.23
CA PHE A 40 10.41 -23.39 -0.21
C PHE A 40 10.11 -24.86 -0.59
N ASP A 41 9.33 -25.54 0.24
CA ASP A 41 8.90 -26.93 0.06
C ASP A 41 7.65 -27.08 -0.81
N GLY A 42 7.15 -25.97 -1.37
CA GLY A 42 5.93 -25.90 -2.16
C GLY A 42 4.64 -25.87 -1.34
N SER A 43 4.73 -25.81 -0.02
CA SER A 43 3.57 -25.54 0.84
C SER A 43 3.23 -24.05 0.90
N ASP A 44 1.98 -23.73 1.24
CA ASP A 44 1.59 -22.34 1.47
C ASP A 44 2.18 -21.80 2.76
N ILE A 45 2.71 -20.59 2.72
CA ILE A 45 3.07 -19.82 3.90
C ILE A 45 1.97 -18.82 4.26
N THR A 46 1.67 -18.73 5.56
CA THR A 46 0.74 -17.75 6.12
C THR A 46 1.52 -16.65 6.84
N ILE A 47 1.31 -15.40 6.40
CA ILE A 47 1.96 -14.20 6.92
C ILE A 47 0.88 -13.39 7.65
N PRO A 48 0.92 -13.34 8.99
CA PRO A 48 -0.07 -12.59 9.75
C PRO A 48 0.19 -11.09 9.59
N VAL A 49 -0.85 -10.34 9.28
CA VAL A 49 -0.82 -8.88 9.16
C VAL A 49 -1.86 -8.22 10.04
N LYS A 50 -1.52 -7.06 10.59
CA LYS A 50 -2.44 -6.27 11.40
C LYS A 50 -2.67 -4.90 10.78
N ILE A 51 -3.94 -4.60 10.55
CA ILE A 51 -4.42 -3.34 9.98
C ILE A 51 -5.08 -2.52 11.08
N ILE A 52 -4.65 -1.26 11.26
CA ILE A 52 -5.20 -0.32 12.25
C ILE A 52 -5.65 0.96 11.53
N GLY A 53 -6.73 1.57 12.02
CA GLY A 53 -7.18 2.90 11.60
C GLY A 53 -8.25 2.86 10.52
N LYS A 54 -7.91 2.35 9.32
CA LYS A 54 -8.87 2.17 8.23
C LYS A 54 -8.60 0.88 7.44
N PRO A 55 -9.63 0.28 6.82
CA PRO A 55 -9.45 -0.81 5.87
C PRO A 55 -8.46 -0.43 4.76
N ALA A 56 -7.69 -1.39 4.28
CA ALA A 56 -6.60 -1.17 3.34
C ALA A 56 -6.70 -2.12 2.15
N ASN A 57 -6.41 -1.63 0.95
CA ASN A 57 -6.14 -2.49 -0.18
C ASN A 57 -4.62 -2.68 -0.26
N ALA A 58 -4.14 -3.91 -0.12
CA ALA A 58 -2.72 -4.22 -0.06
C ALA A 58 -2.31 -5.22 -1.14
N ILE A 59 -1.08 -5.07 -1.62
CA ILE A 59 -0.45 -5.95 -2.60
C ILE A 59 0.73 -6.62 -1.91
N PHE A 60 0.78 -7.95 -1.97
CA PHE A 60 1.93 -8.71 -1.49
C PHE A 60 3.00 -8.76 -2.59
N LEU A 61 4.21 -8.33 -2.25
CA LEU A 61 5.35 -8.27 -3.15
C LEU A 61 6.53 -9.02 -2.52
N VAL A 62 7.19 -9.87 -3.30
CA VAL A 62 8.41 -10.57 -2.89
C VAL A 62 9.57 -10.06 -3.72
N TYR A 63 10.61 -9.62 -3.04
CA TYR A 63 11.86 -9.18 -3.66
C TYR A 63 12.97 -10.17 -3.29
N THR A 64 13.94 -10.34 -4.18
CA THR A 64 15.22 -10.93 -3.78
C THR A 64 15.87 -10.07 -2.70
N ARG A 65 16.81 -10.66 -1.97
CA ARG A 65 17.67 -9.92 -1.04
C ARG A 65 19.12 -10.20 -1.37
N ASP A 66 19.89 -9.13 -1.56
CA ASP A 66 21.34 -9.19 -1.81
C ASP A 66 21.71 -10.04 -3.05
N GLN A 67 20.80 -10.16 -4.03
CA GLN A 67 21.04 -10.90 -5.30
C GLN A 67 21.50 -10.00 -6.45
N ALA A 68 21.77 -8.73 -6.16
CA ALA A 68 22.31 -7.75 -7.09
C ALA A 68 23.43 -8.29 -8.01
N SER A 69 24.39 -9.02 -7.45
CA SER A 69 25.54 -9.54 -8.19
C SER A 69 25.23 -10.75 -9.08
N SER A 70 24.21 -11.54 -8.75
CA SER A 70 23.78 -12.72 -9.51
C SER A 70 22.77 -12.37 -10.59
N ILE A 71 22.05 -11.24 -10.45
CA ILE A 71 21.11 -10.74 -11.44
C ILE A 71 21.89 -10.18 -12.63
N SER A 72 21.72 -10.83 -13.78
CA SER A 72 22.31 -10.39 -15.02
C SER A 72 21.74 -9.02 -15.42
N LYS A 73 22.56 -8.26 -16.13
CA LYS A 73 22.15 -6.95 -16.63
C LYS A 73 21.19 -7.17 -17.79
N ILE A 74 19.89 -7.04 -17.54
CA ILE A 74 18.85 -7.24 -18.54
C ILE A 74 18.34 -5.88 -19.01
N GLN A 75 18.29 -5.69 -20.32
CA GLN A 75 17.65 -4.57 -20.98
C GLN A 75 16.41 -5.11 -21.69
N ASN A 76 15.20 -4.83 -21.19
CA ASN A 76 13.96 -5.34 -21.79
C ASN A 76 12.98 -4.21 -22.16
N GLY A 77 12.77 -4.00 -23.46
CA GLY A 77 11.73 -3.13 -23.99
C GLY A 77 11.91 -2.91 -25.49
N TYR A 78 10.82 -2.65 -26.22
CA TYR A 78 10.90 -2.12 -27.59
C TYR A 78 11.69 -0.81 -27.52
N LEU A 79 12.88 -0.75 -28.13
CA LEU A 79 13.89 0.33 -28.05
C LEU A 79 14.86 0.31 -26.84
N GLY A 80 14.79 -0.68 -25.94
CA GLY A 80 15.79 -0.92 -24.90
C GLY A 80 15.76 0.07 -23.73
N TRP A 81 14.62 0.68 -23.41
CA TRP A 81 14.57 1.73 -22.37
C TRP A 81 14.48 1.22 -20.93
N HIS A 82 14.06 -0.03 -20.70
CA HIS A 82 14.10 -0.59 -19.34
C HIS A 82 15.44 -1.27 -19.10
N TYR A 83 16.06 -0.90 -17.98
CA TYR A 83 17.35 -1.37 -17.54
C TYR A 83 17.20 -1.93 -16.13
N VAL A 84 17.49 -3.21 -15.95
CA VAL A 84 17.57 -3.80 -14.61
C VAL A 84 19.03 -3.69 -14.15
N ASN A 85 19.28 -2.79 -13.19
CA ASN A 85 20.62 -2.39 -12.79
C ASN A 85 21.15 -3.16 -11.58
N LYS A 86 21.24 -4.49 -11.65
CA LYS A 86 21.84 -5.29 -10.56
C LYS A 86 21.29 -4.89 -9.18
N ILE A 87 19.98 -4.73 -9.09
CA ILE A 87 19.27 -4.43 -7.85
C ILE A 87 18.40 -5.63 -7.49
N ASP A 88 18.01 -5.71 -6.23
CA ASP A 88 17.00 -6.67 -5.81
C ASP A 88 15.74 -6.54 -6.67
N THR A 89 15.30 -7.68 -7.20
CA THR A 89 14.25 -7.74 -8.21
C THR A 89 12.98 -8.30 -7.60
N CYS A 90 11.84 -7.72 -7.98
CA CYS A 90 10.54 -8.24 -7.63
C CYS A 90 10.32 -9.58 -8.35
N VAL A 91 10.24 -10.67 -7.60
CA VAL A 91 10.03 -12.03 -8.14
C VAL A 91 8.55 -12.41 -8.11
N TYR A 92 7.77 -11.83 -7.21
CA TYR A 92 6.34 -12.08 -7.11
C TYR A 92 5.58 -10.78 -6.85
N ALA A 93 4.50 -10.57 -7.61
CA ALA A 93 3.53 -9.52 -7.33
C ALA A 93 2.12 -10.13 -7.30
N GLY A 94 1.50 -10.13 -6.13
CA GLY A 94 0.13 -10.61 -5.95
C GLY A 94 -0.92 -9.66 -6.53
N SER A 95 -2.15 -10.13 -6.64
CA SER A 95 -3.28 -9.25 -6.91
C SER A 95 -3.59 -8.38 -5.67
N PRO A 96 -4.13 -7.16 -5.84
CA PRO A 96 -4.58 -6.34 -4.72
C PRO A 96 -5.69 -7.04 -3.94
N ILE A 97 -5.56 -7.13 -2.63
CA ILE A 97 -6.55 -7.72 -1.72
C ILE A 97 -7.01 -6.65 -0.72
N GLN A 98 -8.31 -6.54 -0.55
CA GLN A 98 -8.92 -5.68 0.45
C GLN A 98 -8.88 -6.37 1.83
N TYR A 99 -8.36 -5.67 2.83
CA TYR A 99 -8.29 -6.10 4.22
C TYR A 99 -9.09 -5.18 5.13
N ASP A 100 -9.78 -5.78 6.10
CA ASP A 100 -10.48 -5.08 7.16
C ASP A 100 -9.54 -4.71 8.30
N VAL A 101 -9.98 -3.77 9.14
CA VAL A 101 -9.26 -3.41 10.37
C VAL A 101 -9.27 -4.62 11.31
N GLY A 102 -8.09 -5.02 11.80
CA GLY A 102 -7.93 -6.19 12.66
C GLY A 102 -6.75 -7.06 12.25
N SER A 103 -6.81 -8.32 12.67
CA SER A 103 -5.87 -9.37 12.27
C SER A 103 -6.36 -10.01 10.98
N ASN A 104 -5.49 -10.06 9.98
CA ASN A 104 -5.72 -10.73 8.71
C ASN A 104 -4.50 -11.57 8.35
N ASP A 105 -4.62 -12.42 7.35
CA ASP A 105 -3.54 -13.27 6.87
C ASP A 105 -3.31 -13.05 5.37
N ILE A 106 -2.04 -12.98 4.98
CA ILE A 106 -1.60 -13.13 3.59
C ILE A 106 -1.18 -14.58 3.40
N VAL A 107 -1.72 -15.26 2.41
CA VAL A 107 -1.33 -16.63 2.03
C VAL A 107 -0.56 -16.57 0.71
N TRP A 108 0.63 -17.18 0.69
CA TRP A 108 1.47 -17.25 -0.50
C TRP A 108 2.03 -18.66 -0.68
N ASN A 109 2.04 -19.16 -1.91
CA ASN A 109 2.43 -20.54 -2.24
C ASN A 109 3.93 -20.72 -2.50
N GLY A 110 4.74 -19.69 -2.29
CA GLY A 110 6.17 -19.73 -2.56
C GLY A 110 6.58 -19.50 -4.01
N ASN A 111 5.62 -19.42 -4.94
CA ASN A 111 5.93 -19.27 -6.36
C ASN A 111 6.16 -17.81 -6.75
N ASN A 112 7.04 -17.61 -7.72
CA ASN A 112 7.24 -16.36 -8.45
C ASN A 112 6.07 -16.08 -9.42
N SER A 113 6.08 -14.90 -10.06
CA SER A 113 5.02 -14.48 -10.98
C SER A 113 4.84 -15.37 -12.22
N ASP A 114 5.86 -16.18 -12.57
CA ASP A 114 5.82 -17.13 -13.67
C ASP A 114 5.33 -18.53 -13.22
N GLY A 115 5.02 -18.70 -11.93
CA GLY A 115 4.57 -19.97 -11.35
C GLY A 115 5.70 -20.94 -11.00
N ASN A 116 6.96 -20.50 -11.03
CA ASN A 116 8.11 -21.30 -10.60
C ASN A 116 8.47 -21.00 -9.13
N ILE A 117 9.10 -21.93 -8.44
CA ILE A 117 9.70 -21.71 -7.10
C ILE A 117 11.01 -20.92 -7.25
#